data_AF-A0A2G2XZ13-F1
#
_entry.id   AF-A0A2G2XZ13-F1
#
_cell.length_a   1.000
_cell.length_b   1.000
_cell.length_c   1.000
_cell.angle_alpha   90.00
_cell.angle_beta   90.00
_cell.angle_gamma   90.00
#
_symmetry.space_group_name_H-M   'P 1'
#
loop_
_entity.id
_entity.type
_entity.pdbx_description
1 polymer ?
#
loop_
_entity_poly.entity_id
_entity_poly.type
_entity_poly.pdbx_seq_one_letter_code
_entity_poly.pdbx_strand_id
1 'polypeptide(L)'
;MLFPPAPCCTLQPNQGRFDDVQKPASLPSRTPREKKELDDNKSKKGLGAIYEDEYVQKTGLVSTALSFSDEQKKEASILFKKLCLKLDALSHFHFTPKPVIEDVSIQANVPALAMEEVAPVAVSDAAMLAPEEIFAGKGDVKEEIELTQPERKRRRANKKRKFKAESAKRMVKPAPENASSYDGEVDQIGITVLAWNVFCIVSHPEWQTVQSSVHIQDDDVVDTN
;
A
#
# COMPACT_ATOMS: atom_id res chain seq x y z
N MET A 1 35.44 -10.95 62.34
CA MET A 1 35.45 -10.19 61.08
C MET A 1 35.14 -11.15 59.95
N LEU A 2 34.00 -11.02 59.28
CA LEU A 2 33.77 -11.50 57.92
C LEU A 2 32.50 -10.82 57.41
N PHE A 3 32.64 -9.71 56.69
CA PHE A 3 31.54 -9.11 55.95
C PHE A 3 31.37 -9.87 54.63
N PRO A 4 30.13 -10.18 54.19
CA PRO A 4 29.91 -10.83 52.91
C PRO A 4 30.29 -9.88 51.76
N PRO A 5 30.87 -10.40 50.66
CA PRO A 5 31.24 -9.60 49.51
C PRO A 5 29.99 -9.03 48.82
N ALA A 6 30.04 -7.74 48.47
CA ALA A 6 28.96 -7.05 47.78
C ALA A 6 28.65 -7.73 46.44
N PRO A 7 27.35 -7.85 46.07
CA PRO A 7 26.97 -8.41 44.78
C PRO A 7 27.55 -7.55 43.66
N CYS A 8 28.31 -8.21 42.80
CA CYS A 8 28.89 -7.64 41.58
C CYS A 8 27.74 -7.05 40.75
N CYS A 9 27.87 -5.78 40.34
CA CYS A 9 26.91 -5.14 39.47
C CYS A 9 26.75 -5.98 38.20
N THR A 10 25.64 -6.71 38.10
CA THR A 10 25.21 -7.32 36.84
C THR A 10 24.82 -6.17 35.93
N LEU A 11 25.75 -5.76 35.07
CA LEU A 11 25.46 -4.91 33.91
C LEU A 11 24.35 -5.61 33.13
N GLN A 12 23.12 -5.12 33.27
CA GLN A 12 22.02 -5.51 32.41
C GLN A 12 22.46 -5.22 30.96
N PRO A 13 22.25 -6.15 30.01
CA PRO A 13 22.57 -5.89 28.63
C PRO A 13 21.76 -4.66 28.18
N ASN A 14 22.47 -3.63 27.71
CA ASN A 14 21.89 -2.40 27.19
C ASN A 14 20.70 -2.74 26.29
N GLN A 15 19.50 -2.44 26.78
CA GLN A 15 18.26 -2.50 26.00
C GLN A 15 18.50 -1.53 24.84
N GLY A 16 18.46 -1.99 23.59
CA GLY A 16 18.87 -1.23 22.39
C GLY A 16 18.00 -0.01 22.04
N ARG A 17 17.71 0.83 23.03
CA ARG A 17 17.13 2.16 22.97
C ARG A 17 18.28 3.14 22.77
N PHE A 18 18.60 3.40 21.51
CA PHE A 18 19.56 4.42 21.13
C PHE A 18 18.78 5.69 20.81
N ASP A 19 19.10 6.80 21.48
CA ASP A 19 18.53 8.13 21.23
C ASP A 19 19.22 8.82 20.03
N ASP A 20 19.57 8.05 19.00
CA ASP A 20 20.22 8.58 17.80
C ASP A 20 19.19 9.33 16.94
N VAL A 21 19.59 10.49 16.40
CA VAL A 21 18.77 11.29 15.49
C VAL A 21 18.46 10.44 14.23
N GLN A 22 17.22 9.98 14.13
CA GLN A 22 16.76 9.22 12.97
C GLN A 22 16.62 10.13 11.76
N LYS A 23 16.98 9.62 10.57
CA LYS A 23 16.74 10.35 9.33
C LYS A 23 15.23 10.56 9.18
N PRO A 24 14.74 11.79 8.93
CA PRO A 24 13.32 12.02 8.72
C PRO A 24 12.84 11.14 7.57
N ALA A 25 11.67 10.50 7.78
CA ALA A 25 11.07 9.68 6.75
C ALA A 25 10.89 10.51 5.48
N SER A 26 11.37 9.99 4.35
CA SER A 26 11.03 10.55 3.04
C SER A 26 9.51 10.59 2.92
N LEU A 27 9.00 11.66 2.30
CA LEU A 27 7.57 11.83 2.05
C LEU A 27 6.99 10.50 1.52
N PRO A 28 5.84 10.06 2.07
CA PRO A 28 5.28 8.77 1.69
C PRO A 28 4.95 8.79 0.19
N SER A 29 5.66 8.00 -0.60
CA SER A 29 5.37 7.84 -2.03
C SER A 29 4.06 7.09 -2.30
N ARG A 30 3.52 6.45 -1.25
CA ARG A 30 2.26 5.72 -1.31
C ARG A 30 1.13 6.61 -0.81
N THR A 31 0.20 6.91 -1.70
CA THR A 31 -1.04 7.60 -1.36
C THR A 31 -1.75 6.86 -0.21
N PRO A 32 -2.23 7.58 0.83
CA PRO A 32 -3.06 6.99 1.87
C PRO A 32 -4.25 6.25 1.24
N ARG A 33 -4.61 5.09 1.81
CA ARG A 33 -5.81 4.37 1.36
C ARG A 33 -7.01 5.28 1.64
N GLU A 34 -7.69 5.73 0.59
CA GLU A 34 -8.90 6.52 0.72
C GLU A 34 -9.96 5.69 1.44
N LYS A 35 -10.38 6.15 2.61
CA LYS A 35 -11.55 5.59 3.30
C LYS A 35 -12.76 6.06 2.51
N LYS A 36 -13.44 5.15 1.83
CA LYS A 36 -14.71 5.45 1.17
C LYS A 36 -15.76 5.61 2.27
N GLU A 37 -16.18 6.84 2.51
CA GLU A 37 -17.35 7.11 3.35
C GLU A 37 -18.59 6.62 2.59
N LEU A 38 -19.39 5.76 3.23
CA LEU A 38 -20.65 5.28 2.68
C LEU A 38 -21.75 6.25 3.11
N ASP A 39 -22.68 6.53 2.20
CA ASP A 39 -23.87 7.33 2.50
C ASP A 39 -24.98 6.41 3.02
N ASP A 40 -25.48 6.69 4.23
CA ASP A 40 -26.54 5.92 4.90
C ASP A 40 -27.95 6.30 4.40
N ASN A 41 -28.05 7.28 3.49
CA ASN A 41 -29.33 7.65 2.88
C ASN A 41 -29.80 6.61 1.86
N LYS A 42 -31.12 6.53 1.64
CA LYS A 42 -31.71 5.65 0.63
C LYS A 42 -31.14 5.97 -0.75
N SER A 43 -30.73 4.93 -1.48
CA SER A 43 -30.18 5.08 -2.84
C SER A 43 -31.19 5.76 -3.77
N LYS A 44 -30.72 6.74 -4.54
CA LYS A 44 -31.48 7.41 -5.61
C LYS A 44 -31.55 6.57 -6.89
N LYS A 45 -30.72 5.52 -7.01
CA LYS A 45 -30.63 4.62 -8.17
C LYS A 45 -31.24 3.25 -7.85
N GLY A 46 -31.96 2.67 -8.80
CA GLY A 46 -32.49 1.30 -8.72
C GLY A 46 -31.43 0.23 -9.04
N LEU A 47 -31.74 -1.04 -8.72
CA LEU A 47 -30.81 -2.17 -8.90
C LEU A 47 -30.32 -2.34 -10.35
N GLY A 48 -31.22 -2.20 -11.34
CA GLY A 48 -30.85 -2.31 -12.76
C GLY A 48 -29.78 -1.30 -13.19
N ALA A 49 -29.95 -0.03 -12.81
CA ALA A 49 -28.98 1.02 -13.11
C ALA A 49 -27.62 0.79 -12.44
N ILE A 50 -27.58 0.20 -11.24
CA ILE A 50 -26.32 -0.16 -10.56
C ILE A 50 -25.58 -1.26 -11.35
N TYR A 51 -26.29 -2.27 -11.84
CA TYR A 51 -25.69 -3.33 -12.64
C TYR A 51 -25.13 -2.81 -13.97
N GLU A 52 -25.86 -1.90 -14.63
CA GLU A 52 -25.38 -1.23 -15.85
C GLU A 52 -24.11 -0.42 -15.57
N ASP A 53 -24.12 0.42 -14.53
CA ASP A 53 -22.97 1.24 -14.12
C ASP A 53 -21.75 0.38 -13.77
N GLU A 54 -21.92 -0.72 -13.04
CA GLU A 54 -20.83 -1.65 -12.70
C GLU A 54 -20.28 -2.37 -13.93
N TYR A 55 -21.13 -2.75 -14.88
CA TYR A 55 -20.69 -3.41 -16.10
C TYR A 55 -19.83 -2.46 -16.96
N VAL A 56 -20.25 -1.21 -17.08
CA VAL A 56 -19.47 -0.16 -17.78
C VAL A 56 -18.13 0.11 -17.08
N GLN A 57 -18.10 0.12 -15.74
CA GLN A 57 -16.86 0.26 -14.96
C GLN A 57 -15.91 -0.94 -15.15
N LYS A 58 -16.44 -2.17 -15.12
CA LYS A 58 -15.66 -3.41 -15.28
C LYS A 58 -15.08 -3.56 -16.69
N THR A 59 -15.80 -3.07 -17.70
CA THR A 59 -15.36 -3.10 -19.10
C THR A 59 -14.34 -1.99 -19.44
N GLY A 60 -14.03 -1.10 -18.49
CA GLY A 60 -12.95 -0.11 -18.61
C GLY A 60 -13.22 1.03 -19.59
N LEU A 61 -14.45 1.14 -20.11
CA LEU A 61 -14.85 2.21 -21.04
C LEU A 61 -15.02 3.56 -20.34
N VAL A 62 -15.20 3.57 -19.02
CA VAL A 62 -15.26 4.79 -18.21
C VAL A 62 -14.24 4.66 -17.09
N SER A 63 -13.16 5.43 -17.21
CA SER A 63 -12.25 5.69 -16.09
C SER A 63 -13.09 6.16 -14.89
N THR A 64 -13.00 5.42 -13.79
CA THR A 64 -13.59 5.67 -12.46
C THR A 64 -14.29 7.02 -12.38
N ALA A 65 -15.63 7.00 -12.38
CA ALA A 65 -16.46 8.20 -12.25
C ALA A 65 -15.85 9.12 -11.18
N LEU A 66 -15.41 10.31 -11.61
CA LEU A 66 -14.81 11.30 -10.75
C LEU A 66 -15.77 11.52 -9.60
N SER A 67 -15.34 11.16 -8.39
CA SER A 67 -16.16 11.47 -7.24
C SER A 67 -16.28 12.99 -7.15
N PHE A 68 -17.41 13.51 -6.68
CA PHE A 68 -17.58 14.94 -6.47
C PHE A 68 -16.43 15.54 -5.63
N SER A 69 -15.88 14.74 -4.71
CA SER A 69 -14.68 15.08 -3.94
C SER A 69 -13.46 15.35 -4.84
N ASP A 70 -13.24 14.56 -5.89
CA ASP A 70 -12.09 14.73 -6.78
C ASP A 70 -12.22 15.95 -7.70
N GLU A 71 -13.44 16.30 -8.10
CA GLU A 71 -13.71 17.56 -8.82
C GLU A 71 -13.42 18.78 -7.93
N GLN A 72 -13.89 18.76 -6.68
CA GLN A 72 -13.58 19.81 -5.70
C GLN A 72 -12.07 19.93 -5.42
N LYS A 73 -11.36 18.80 -5.28
CA LYS A 73 -9.89 18.79 -5.13
C LYS A 73 -9.21 19.44 -6.34
N LYS A 74 -9.69 19.16 -7.56
CA LYS A 74 -9.16 19.76 -8.80
C LYS A 74 -9.42 21.28 -8.84
N GLU A 75 -10.64 21.70 -8.54
CA GLU A 75 -11.00 23.12 -8.49
C GLU A 75 -10.17 23.90 -7.47
N ALA A 76 -10.03 23.36 -6.25
CA ALA A 76 -9.19 23.93 -5.21
C ALA A 76 -7.72 24.04 -5.65
N SER A 77 -7.18 23.02 -6.33
CA SER A 77 -5.83 23.03 -6.88
C SER A 77 -5.64 24.13 -7.93
N ILE A 78 -6.62 24.32 -8.82
CA ILE A 78 -6.59 25.37 -9.85
C ILE A 78 -6.61 26.76 -9.20
N LEU A 79 -7.52 26.99 -8.25
CA LEU A 79 -7.62 28.27 -7.54
C LEU A 79 -6.35 28.58 -6.75
N PHE A 80 -5.77 27.59 -6.08
CA PHE A 80 -4.51 27.73 -5.35
C PHE A 80 -3.37 28.12 -6.29
N LYS A 81 -3.20 27.45 -7.44
CA LYS A 81 -2.19 27.81 -8.44
C LYS A 81 -2.37 29.25 -8.94
N LYS A 82 -3.61 29.66 -9.24
CA LYS A 82 -3.92 31.05 -9.66
C LYS A 82 -3.56 32.06 -8.57
N LEU A 83 -3.85 31.76 -7.31
CA LEU A 83 -3.52 32.62 -6.18
C LEU A 83 -2.01 32.75 -5.99
N CYS A 84 -1.27 31.63 -6.02
CA CYS A 84 0.20 31.66 -5.95
C CYS A 84 0.80 32.52 -7.06
N LEU A 85 0.35 32.35 -8.32
CA LEU A 85 0.86 33.17 -9.43
C LEU A 85 0.64 34.67 -9.22
N LYS A 86 -0.51 35.06 -8.64
CA LYS A 86 -0.79 36.47 -8.31
C LYS A 86 0.12 36.97 -7.19
N LEU A 87 0.31 36.19 -6.14
CA LEU A 87 1.19 36.55 -5.02
C LEU A 87 2.66 36.65 -5.47
N ASP A 88 3.11 35.71 -6.30
CA ASP A 88 4.48 35.68 -6.85
C ASP A 88 4.76 36.92 -7.72
N ALA A 89 3.77 37.37 -8.50
CA ALA A 89 3.87 38.59 -9.29
C ALA A 89 3.94 39.86 -8.40
N LEU A 90 3.19 39.90 -7.29
CA LEU A 90 3.21 41.02 -6.35
C LEU A 90 4.51 41.09 -5.54
N SER A 91 5.17 39.95 -5.28
CA SER A 91 6.44 39.88 -4.56
C SER A 91 7.67 40.04 -5.45
N HIS A 92 7.50 40.45 -6.71
CA HIS A 92 8.57 40.59 -7.70
C HIS A 92 9.36 39.28 -7.91
N PHE A 93 8.69 38.13 -7.81
CA PHE A 93 9.27 36.80 -7.98
C PHE A 93 10.42 36.46 -7.01
N HIS A 94 10.48 37.09 -5.83
CA HIS A 94 11.38 36.70 -4.75
C HIS A 94 10.73 35.64 -3.85
N PHE A 95 10.92 34.36 -4.18
CA PHE A 95 10.31 33.24 -3.45
C PHE A 95 11.24 32.05 -3.28
N THR A 96 10.87 31.13 -2.38
CA THR A 96 11.50 29.82 -2.23
C THR A 96 10.91 28.87 -3.28
N PRO A 97 11.74 28.18 -4.09
CA PRO A 97 11.25 27.32 -5.16
C PRO A 97 10.28 26.27 -4.60
N LYS A 98 9.23 25.98 -5.37
CA LYS A 98 8.21 25.01 -4.96
C LYS A 98 8.88 23.66 -4.67
N PRO A 99 8.48 22.96 -3.59
CA PRO A 99 9.03 21.65 -3.29
C PRO A 99 8.78 20.70 -4.46
N VAL A 100 9.78 19.88 -4.78
CA VAL A 100 9.71 18.93 -5.90
C VAL A 100 8.65 17.88 -5.57
N ILE A 101 7.59 17.85 -6.38
CA ILE A 101 6.61 16.77 -6.40
C ILE A 101 7.11 15.78 -7.46
N GLU A 102 7.12 14.49 -7.12
CA GLU A 102 7.48 13.44 -8.07
C GLU A 102 6.37 13.31 -9.12
N ASP A 103 6.48 14.11 -10.19
CA ASP A 103 5.55 14.06 -11.32
C ASP A 103 5.98 12.94 -12.27
N VAL A 104 5.16 11.88 -12.34
CA VAL A 104 5.39 10.76 -13.27
C VAL A 104 4.96 11.20 -14.67
N SER A 105 5.93 11.51 -15.53
CA SER A 105 5.69 11.73 -16.97
C SER A 105 5.86 10.42 -17.72
N ILE A 106 4.88 10.08 -18.56
CA ILE A 106 4.93 8.90 -19.44
C ILE A 106 5.36 9.41 -20.81
N GLN A 107 6.60 9.12 -21.20
CA GLN A 107 7.12 9.44 -22.53
C GLN A 107 6.78 8.31 -23.52
N ALA A 108 6.17 8.66 -24.64
CA ALA A 108 5.88 7.72 -25.71
C ALA A 108 7.11 7.54 -26.62
N ASN A 109 7.25 6.37 -27.25
CA ASN A 109 8.29 6.13 -28.25
C ASN A 109 7.96 6.89 -29.55
N VAL A 110 8.48 8.12 -29.64
CA VAL A 110 8.35 9.02 -30.80
C VAL A 110 9.77 9.29 -31.31
N PRO A 111 9.99 9.40 -32.64
CA PRO A 111 11.28 9.85 -33.16
C PRO A 111 11.60 11.23 -32.62
N ALA A 112 12.85 11.47 -32.23
CA ALA A 112 13.28 12.71 -31.57
C ALA A 112 12.89 13.96 -32.38
N LEU A 113 12.98 13.86 -33.71
CA LEU A 113 12.64 14.93 -34.65
C LEU A 113 11.15 15.34 -34.59
N ALA A 114 10.22 14.43 -34.30
CA ALA A 114 8.79 14.76 -34.30
C ALA A 114 8.35 15.61 -33.09
N MET A 115 9.21 15.75 -32.08
CA MET A 115 9.03 16.71 -30.99
C MET A 115 9.71 18.06 -31.24
N GLU A 116 10.49 18.19 -32.32
CA GLU A 116 11.18 19.43 -32.68
C GLU A 116 10.30 20.37 -33.52
N GLU A 117 10.69 21.63 -33.59
CA GLU A 117 10.04 22.63 -34.43
C GLU A 117 10.22 22.29 -35.92
N VAL A 118 9.18 22.53 -36.72
CA VAL A 118 9.17 22.17 -38.15
C VAL A 118 10.13 23.06 -38.94
N ALA A 119 11.38 22.62 -39.09
CA ALA A 119 12.37 23.18 -39.99
C ALA A 119 12.67 22.19 -41.14
N PRO A 120 12.71 22.63 -42.40
CA PRO A 120 12.78 21.73 -43.56
C PRO A 120 14.15 21.08 -43.83
N VAL A 121 15.12 21.14 -42.91
CA VAL A 121 16.55 20.90 -43.22
C VAL A 121 17.10 19.56 -42.72
N ALA A 122 16.43 18.82 -41.82
CA ALA A 122 16.99 17.58 -41.28
C ALA A 122 15.93 16.49 -41.08
N VAL A 123 16.28 15.25 -41.46
CA VAL A 123 15.53 14.03 -41.15
C VAL A 123 16.45 13.11 -40.36
N SER A 124 16.12 12.83 -39.11
CA SER A 124 16.83 11.90 -38.24
C SER A 124 15.83 10.90 -37.65
N ASP A 125 16.03 9.60 -37.89
CA ASP A 125 15.13 8.52 -37.45
C ASP A 125 15.43 8.00 -36.03
N ALA A 126 16.27 8.69 -35.26
CA ALA A 126 16.65 8.26 -33.92
C ALA A 126 15.46 8.35 -32.94
N ALA A 127 15.22 7.28 -32.19
CA ALA A 127 14.19 7.22 -31.15
C ALA A 127 14.63 7.98 -29.88
N MET A 128 13.66 8.54 -29.13
CA MET A 128 13.95 9.21 -27.85
C MET A 128 14.27 8.25 -26.70
N LEU A 129 13.69 7.05 -26.71
CA LEU A 129 13.89 6.08 -25.63
C LEU A 129 15.25 5.40 -25.77
N ALA A 130 15.90 5.18 -24.62
CA ALA A 130 17.14 4.42 -24.61
C ALA A 130 16.88 2.95 -24.97
N PRO A 131 17.82 2.25 -25.63
CA PRO A 131 17.66 0.82 -25.93
C PRO A 131 17.40 -0.04 -24.69
N GLU A 132 17.89 0.36 -23.51
CA GLU A 132 17.66 -0.33 -22.23
C GLU A 132 16.21 -0.18 -21.72
N GLU A 133 15.52 0.92 -22.07
CA GLU A 133 14.11 1.15 -21.74
C GLU A 133 13.18 0.32 -22.62
N ILE A 134 13.59 0.09 -23.88
CA ILE A 134 12.88 -0.78 -24.83
C ILE A 134 13.15 -2.26 -24.49
N PHE A 135 14.39 -2.58 -24.11
CA PHE A 135 14.82 -3.93 -23.80
C PHE A 135 15.71 -3.99 -22.56
N ALA A 136 15.11 -4.34 -21.43
CA ALA A 136 15.84 -4.71 -20.23
C ALA A 136 16.32 -6.16 -20.34
N GLY A 137 17.43 -6.36 -21.07
CA GLY A 137 18.11 -7.65 -21.13
C GLY A 137 18.55 -8.08 -19.74
N LYS A 138 17.97 -9.18 -19.21
CA LYS A 138 18.63 -9.92 -18.14
C LYS A 138 19.90 -10.45 -18.79
N GLY A 139 21.09 -10.00 -18.34
CA GLY A 139 22.39 -10.29 -18.96
C GLY A 139 22.73 -11.78 -19.09
N ASP A 140 23.91 -12.23 -18.68
CA ASP A 140 24.26 -13.66 -18.80
C ASP A 140 23.42 -14.53 -17.84
N VAL A 141 22.23 -14.94 -18.28
CA VAL A 141 21.37 -15.90 -17.58
C VAL A 141 21.92 -17.28 -17.85
N LYS A 142 22.86 -17.72 -17.02
CA LYS A 142 23.28 -19.11 -16.97
C LYS A 142 22.19 -19.95 -16.28
N GLU A 143 21.82 -21.05 -16.90
CA GLU A 143 20.92 -22.03 -16.29
C GLU A 143 21.57 -22.71 -15.08
N GLU A 144 20.75 -23.25 -14.16
CA GLU A 144 21.27 -23.84 -12.92
C GLU A 144 22.09 -25.12 -13.16
N ILE A 145 21.80 -25.82 -14.25
CA ILE A 145 22.42 -27.09 -14.65
C ILE A 145 23.87 -26.86 -15.10
N GLU A 146 24.11 -25.78 -15.84
CA GLU A 146 25.43 -25.39 -16.38
C GLU A 146 26.34 -24.75 -15.32
N LEU A 147 25.78 -24.44 -14.15
CA LEU A 147 26.43 -23.65 -13.13
C LEU A 147 27.36 -24.51 -12.25
N THR A 148 28.65 -24.19 -12.25
CA THR A 148 29.66 -24.91 -11.45
C THR A 148 29.39 -24.79 -9.94
N GLN A 149 29.79 -25.79 -9.15
CA GLN A 149 29.62 -25.79 -7.69
C GLN A 149 30.14 -24.51 -6.98
N PRO A 150 31.33 -23.95 -7.30
CA PRO A 150 31.79 -22.69 -6.69
C PRO A 150 30.93 -21.49 -7.09
N GLU A 151 30.45 -21.44 -8.33
CA GLU A 151 29.59 -20.36 -8.83
C GLU A 151 28.20 -20.39 -8.16
N ARG A 152 27.66 -21.59 -7.88
CA ARG A 152 26.43 -21.77 -7.08
C ARG A 152 26.60 -21.23 -5.65
N LYS A 153 27.73 -21.53 -4.99
CA LYS A 153 28.05 -20.99 -3.65
C LYS A 153 28.15 -19.46 -3.67
N ARG A 154 28.82 -18.88 -4.68
CA ARG A 154 28.93 -17.43 -4.88
C ARG A 154 27.55 -16.77 -5.07
N ARG A 155 26.68 -17.37 -5.90
CA ARG A 155 25.32 -16.87 -6.14
C ARG A 155 24.46 -16.86 -4.86
N ARG A 156 24.53 -17.93 -4.05
CA ARG A 156 23.84 -17.99 -2.74
C ARG A 156 24.37 -16.95 -1.75
N ALA A 157 25.69 -16.78 -1.68
CA ALA A 157 26.30 -15.76 -0.82
C ALA A 157 25.88 -14.34 -1.24
N ASN A 158 25.87 -14.04 -2.53
CA ASN A 158 25.40 -12.75 -3.05
C ASN A 158 23.91 -12.53 -2.76
N LYS A 159 23.06 -13.55 -2.94
CA LYS A 159 21.63 -13.47 -2.59
C LYS A 159 21.44 -13.19 -1.09
N LYS A 160 22.20 -13.87 -0.22
CA LYS A 160 22.18 -13.64 1.24
C LYS A 160 22.63 -12.23 1.59
N ARG A 161 23.69 -11.72 0.96
CA ARG A 161 24.18 -10.34 1.16
C ARG A 161 23.16 -9.29 0.72
N LYS A 162 22.55 -9.46 -0.45
CA LYS A 162 21.49 -8.56 -0.95
C LYS A 162 20.28 -8.55 -0.01
N PHE A 163 19.80 -9.72 0.41
CA PHE A 163 18.69 -9.83 1.34
C PHE A 163 19.00 -9.18 2.70
N LYS A 164 20.19 -9.41 3.26
CA LYS A 164 20.61 -8.77 4.52
C LYS A 164 20.69 -7.25 4.40
N ALA A 165 21.19 -6.74 3.27
CA ALA A 165 21.26 -5.31 3.01
C ALA A 165 19.85 -4.69 2.87
N GLU A 166 18.92 -5.40 2.22
CA GLU A 166 17.54 -4.95 2.08
C GLU A 166 16.78 -4.99 3.41
N SER A 167 16.94 -6.05 4.21
CA SER A 167 16.32 -6.16 5.53
C SER A 167 16.81 -5.05 6.46
N ALA A 168 18.12 -4.77 6.47
CA ALA A 168 18.68 -3.66 7.24
C ALA A 168 18.11 -2.29 6.81
N LYS A 169 17.94 -2.06 5.50
CA LYS A 169 17.30 -0.84 4.99
C LYS A 169 15.82 -0.72 5.38
N ARG A 170 15.09 -1.84 5.50
CA ARG A 170 13.70 -1.86 5.96
C ARG A 170 13.57 -1.61 7.46
N MET A 171 14.50 -2.12 8.26
CA MET A 171 14.55 -1.92 9.73
C MET A 171 14.84 -0.46 10.11
N VAL A 172 15.66 0.22 9.31
CA VAL A 172 16.04 1.64 9.51
C VAL A 172 14.97 2.62 9.03
N LYS A 173 13.96 2.17 8.26
CA LYS A 173 12.78 3.00 7.97
C LYS A 173 11.79 2.81 9.12
N PRO A 174 11.64 3.78 10.04
CA PRO A 174 10.66 3.65 11.11
C PRO A 174 9.26 3.54 10.51
N ALA A 175 8.50 2.55 10.98
CA ALA A 175 7.06 2.52 10.74
C ALA A 175 6.44 3.78 11.35
N PRO A 176 5.44 4.42 10.70
CA PRO A 176 4.80 5.59 11.28
C PRO A 176 4.13 5.21 12.59
N GLU A 177 4.70 5.69 13.69
CA GLU A 177 4.16 5.61 15.03
C GLU A 177 2.99 6.58 15.18
N ASN A 178 1.79 6.11 14.81
CA ASN A 178 0.54 6.68 15.28
C ASN A 178 -0.21 5.58 16.05
N ALA A 179 0.29 5.28 17.25
CA ALA A 179 -0.49 4.64 18.30
C ALA A 179 -0.65 5.70 19.39
N SER A 180 -1.65 6.58 19.23
CA SER A 180 -2.11 7.43 20.31
C SER A 180 -2.67 6.54 21.42
N SER A 181 -2.02 6.59 22.57
CA SER A 181 -2.54 6.15 23.86
C SER A 181 -3.92 6.76 24.11
N TYR A 182 -4.95 5.92 24.18
CA TYR A 182 -6.17 6.22 24.91
C TYR A 182 -6.30 5.19 26.02
N ASP A 183 -6.12 5.67 27.24
CA ASP A 183 -6.39 4.92 28.46
C ASP A 183 -7.91 4.73 28.56
N GLY A 184 -8.38 3.56 28.12
CA GLY A 184 -9.77 3.14 28.22
C GLY A 184 -9.93 2.18 29.39
N GLU A 185 -10.64 2.66 30.42
CA GLU A 185 -11.13 1.92 31.57
C GLU A 185 -11.81 0.61 31.11
N VAL A 186 -11.32 -0.53 31.61
CA VAL A 186 -11.78 -1.87 31.23
C VAL A 186 -13.16 -2.12 31.84
N ASP A 187 -14.20 -2.08 31.01
CA ASP A 187 -15.56 -2.47 31.38
C ASP A 187 -15.59 -3.95 31.80
N GLN A 188 -15.75 -4.17 33.12
CA GLN A 188 -15.87 -5.46 33.82
C GLN A 188 -17.01 -6.37 33.29
N ILE A 189 -17.85 -5.85 32.40
CA ILE A 189 -19.06 -6.49 31.87
C ILE A 189 -18.71 -7.46 30.72
N GLY A 190 -17.68 -7.18 29.92
CA GLY A 190 -17.34 -8.03 28.77
C GLY A 190 -16.68 -9.37 29.15
N ILE A 191 -15.85 -9.38 30.19
CA ILE A 191 -15.14 -10.58 30.65
C ILE A 191 -16.11 -11.56 31.33
N THR A 192 -17.12 -11.05 32.06
CA THR A 192 -18.11 -11.88 32.73
C THR A 192 -19.06 -12.58 31.75
N VAL A 193 -19.41 -11.95 30.62
CA VAL A 193 -20.25 -12.58 29.58
C VAL A 193 -19.53 -13.73 28.89
N LEU A 194 -18.23 -13.58 28.57
CA LEU A 194 -17.45 -14.66 27.98
C LEU A 194 -17.22 -15.81 28.96
N ALA A 195 -16.98 -15.51 30.23
CA ALA A 195 -16.84 -16.53 31.27
C ALA A 195 -18.16 -17.30 31.50
N TRP A 196 -19.30 -16.62 31.48
CA TRP A 196 -20.60 -17.28 31.66
C TRP A 196 -20.98 -18.15 30.46
N ASN A 197 -20.67 -17.71 29.24
CA ASN A 197 -20.91 -18.51 28.03
C ASN A 197 -20.08 -19.80 28.03
N VAL A 198 -18.79 -19.71 28.40
CA VAL A 198 -17.94 -20.91 28.54
C VAL A 198 -18.44 -21.83 29.66
N PHE A 199 -18.89 -21.28 30.79
CA PHE A 199 -19.47 -22.07 31.88
C PHE A 199 -20.76 -22.80 31.46
N CYS A 200 -21.67 -22.14 30.73
CA CYS A 200 -22.87 -22.77 30.20
C CYS A 200 -22.56 -23.93 29.24
N ILE A 201 -21.55 -23.77 28.37
CA ILE A 201 -21.11 -24.83 27.45
C ILE A 201 -20.56 -26.05 28.20
N VAL A 202 -19.85 -25.83 29.32
CA VAL A 202 -19.21 -26.93 30.09
C VAL A 202 -20.18 -27.59 31.08
N SER A 203 -21.14 -26.85 31.64
CA SER A 203 -22.02 -27.36 32.70
C SER A 203 -23.34 -27.97 32.24
N HIS A 204 -23.77 -27.77 30.99
CA HIS A 204 -25.00 -28.37 30.45
C HIS A 204 -24.81 -28.93 29.04
N PRO A 205 -24.14 -30.09 28.88
CA PRO A 205 -23.94 -30.73 27.58
C PRO A 205 -25.23 -31.35 26.96
N GLU A 206 -26.35 -31.33 27.69
CA GLU A 206 -27.55 -32.12 27.37
C GLU A 206 -28.56 -31.41 26.43
N TRP A 207 -28.27 -30.20 25.95
CA TRP A 207 -29.14 -29.45 25.02
C TRP A 207 -28.69 -29.44 23.55
N GLN A 208 -27.71 -30.26 23.16
CA GLN A 208 -27.26 -30.35 21.76
C GLN A 208 -28.09 -31.29 20.86
N THR A 209 -29.08 -32.02 21.40
CA THR A 209 -29.81 -33.07 20.66
C THR A 209 -31.23 -32.67 20.25
N VAL A 210 -31.43 -31.47 19.67
CA VAL A 210 -32.73 -31.10 19.05
C VAL A 210 -32.60 -30.57 17.60
N GLN A 211 -31.41 -30.52 17.01
CA GLN A 211 -31.25 -30.07 15.61
C GLN A 211 -30.97 -31.16 14.57
N SER A 212 -30.91 -32.45 14.94
CA SER A 212 -30.57 -33.55 14.00
C SER A 212 -31.71 -34.54 13.70
N SER A 213 -32.98 -34.17 13.89
CA SER A 213 -34.13 -35.01 13.49
C SER A 213 -35.13 -34.24 12.62
N VAL A 214 -34.85 -34.12 11.32
CA VAL A 214 -35.86 -34.27 10.27
C VAL A 214 -35.23 -35.07 9.12
N HIS A 215 -35.81 -36.25 8.91
CA HIS A 215 -35.44 -37.29 7.97
C HIS A 215 -36.09 -37.02 6.61
N ILE A 216 -35.30 -37.19 5.55
CA ILE A 216 -35.59 -37.70 4.19
C ILE A 216 -37.06 -37.77 3.75
N GLN A 217 -37.34 -37.15 2.60
CA GLN A 217 -38.21 -37.71 1.55
C GLN A 217 -37.73 -37.21 0.17
N ASP A 218 -37.18 -38.14 -0.60
CA ASP A 218 -37.09 -38.09 -2.07
C ASP A 218 -38.50 -38.14 -2.66
N ASP A 219 -38.73 -37.47 -3.81
CA ASP A 219 -39.58 -37.95 -4.91
C ASP A 219 -39.41 -37.02 -6.15
N ASP A 220 -38.84 -37.61 -7.20
CA ASP A 220 -39.19 -37.56 -8.62
C ASP A 220 -39.23 -36.27 -9.47
N VAL A 221 -38.35 -36.28 -10.50
CA VAL A 221 -38.62 -36.24 -11.95
C VAL A 221 -39.66 -35.22 -12.47
N VAL A 222 -39.26 -34.38 -13.45
CA VAL A 222 -39.86 -34.30 -14.81
C VAL A 222 -39.14 -33.24 -15.66
N ASP A 223 -38.65 -33.69 -16.82
CA ASP A 223 -38.21 -32.92 -18.00
C ASP A 223 -39.35 -32.13 -18.68
N THR A 224 -38.98 -31.25 -19.61
CA THR A 224 -39.80 -30.43 -20.56
C THR A 224 -40.25 -29.07 -20.00
N ASN A 225 -40.08 -27.93 -20.69
CA ASN A 225 -39.93 -27.60 -22.11
C ASN A 225 -39.14 -26.28 -22.24
#